data_AF-A0A1W9XF03-F1
#
_entry.id   AF-A0A1W9XF03-F1
#
_cell.length_a   1.000
_cell.length_b   1.000
_cell.length_c   1.000
_cell.angle_alpha   90.00
_cell.angle_beta   90.00
_cell.angle_gamma   90.00
#
_symmetry.space_group_name_H-M   'P 1'
#
loop_
_entity.id
_entity.type
_entity.pdbx_description
1 polymer ?
#
loop_
_entity_poly.entity_id
_entity_poly.type
_entity_poly.pdbx_seq_one_letter_code
_entity_poly.pdbx_strand_id
1 'polypeptide(L)'
;DHQTDEVHPENARRLKAIYEMLDGDDMLGHFTEISPKLAEDEQTLLIHSPEYLKKITATKDRDHCALTPDTHTCAASYDTALLAVGGLFQAISAEKLITR
;
A
#
# COMPACT_ATOMS: atom_id res chain seq x y z
N ASP A 1 -8.59 6.76 0.39
CA ASP A 1 -7.85 5.61 -0.18
C ASP A 1 -7.44 5.87 -1.62
N HIS A 2 -6.37 5.22 -2.07
CA HIS A 2 -5.91 5.27 -3.46
C HIS A 2 -7.05 4.93 -4.44
N GLN A 3 -7.18 5.75 -5.48
CA GLN A 3 -8.13 5.55 -6.57
C GLN A 3 -7.41 5.67 -7.90
N THR A 4 -7.82 4.83 -8.84
CA THR A 4 -7.44 4.83 -10.25
C THR A 4 -8.68 5.09 -11.10
N ASP A 5 -8.54 5.14 -12.43
CA ASP A 5 -9.71 5.25 -13.31
C ASP A 5 -10.62 4.00 -13.22
N GLU A 6 -11.89 4.15 -13.62
CA GLU A 6 -12.92 3.11 -13.40
C GLU A 6 -12.62 1.76 -14.10
N VAL A 7 -11.85 1.80 -15.19
CA VAL A 7 -11.51 0.64 -16.03
C VAL A 7 -10.12 0.09 -15.70
N HIS A 8 -9.37 0.75 -14.82
CA HIS A 8 -8.03 0.34 -14.45
C HIS A 8 -8.08 -1.01 -13.74
N PRO A 9 -7.25 -1.99 -14.14
CA PRO A 9 -7.26 -3.30 -13.51
C PRO A 9 -6.80 -3.24 -12.05
N GLU A 10 -5.86 -2.36 -11.72
CA GLU A 10 -5.44 -2.05 -10.36
C GLU A 10 -6.45 -1.05 -9.75
N ASN A 11 -7.52 -1.56 -9.15
CA ASN A 11 -8.54 -0.74 -8.49
C ASN A 11 -8.93 -1.32 -7.12
N ALA A 12 -9.54 -0.49 -6.27
CA ALA A 12 -9.87 -0.82 -4.88
C ALA A 12 -10.76 -2.07 -4.70
N ARG A 13 -11.53 -2.48 -5.72
CA ARG A 13 -12.36 -3.70 -5.65
C ARG A 13 -11.50 -4.95 -5.51
N ARG A 14 -10.24 -4.93 -5.94
CA ARG A 14 -9.29 -6.04 -5.74
C ARG A 14 -9.09 -6.36 -4.26
N LEU A 15 -8.82 -5.34 -3.44
CA LEU A 15 -8.65 -5.52 -2.00
C LEU A 15 -9.97 -5.92 -1.34
N LYS A 16 -11.09 -5.30 -1.72
CA LYS A 16 -12.41 -5.66 -1.21
C LYS A 16 -12.73 -7.14 -1.41
N ALA A 17 -12.49 -7.67 -2.62
CA ALA A 17 -12.72 -9.07 -2.93
C ALA A 17 -11.81 -10.02 -2.13
N ILE A 18 -10.57 -9.62 -1.84
CA ILE A 18 -9.65 -10.40 -1.00
C ILE A 18 -10.15 -10.45 0.45
N TYR A 19 -10.51 -9.31 1.04
CA TYR A 19 -11.02 -9.29 2.42
C TYR A 19 -12.35 -10.04 2.55
N GLU A 20 -13.27 -9.89 1.60
CA GLU A 20 -14.52 -10.69 1.57
C GLU A 20 -14.26 -12.20 1.55
N MET A 21 -13.20 -12.65 0.87
CA MET A 21 -12.80 -14.06 0.87
C MET A 21 -12.16 -14.48 2.19
N LEU A 22 -11.30 -13.63 2.78
CA LEU A 22 -10.65 -13.90 4.06
C LEU A 22 -11.64 -13.92 5.23
N ASP A 23 -12.73 -13.17 5.13
CA ASP A 23 -13.83 -13.14 6.10
C ASP A 23 -14.78 -14.35 5.96
N GLY A 24 -14.58 -15.21 4.96
CA GLY A 24 -15.35 -16.43 4.76
C GLY A 24 -15.11 -17.48 5.85
N ASP A 25 -16.13 -18.30 6.13
CA ASP A 25 -16.09 -19.33 7.18
C ASP A 25 -14.94 -20.34 7.03
N ASP A 26 -14.47 -20.57 5.79
CA ASP A 26 -13.35 -21.46 5.46
C ASP A 26 -11.97 -20.84 5.73
N MET A 27 -11.90 -19.52 5.89
CA MET A 27 -10.67 -18.76 6.10
C MET A 27 -10.60 -18.07 7.47
N LEU A 28 -11.75 -17.89 8.12
CA LEU A 28 -11.85 -17.19 9.40
C LEU A 28 -10.98 -17.87 10.48
N GLY A 29 -10.13 -17.07 11.14
CA GLY A 29 -9.24 -17.54 12.21
C GLY A 29 -7.95 -18.23 11.73
N HIS A 30 -7.73 -18.36 10.42
CA HIS A 30 -6.48 -18.91 9.87
C HIS A 30 -5.35 -17.87 9.76
N PHE A 31 -5.65 -16.58 9.93
CA PHE A 31 -4.69 -15.50 9.75
C PHE A 31 -4.62 -14.59 10.98
N THR A 32 -3.42 -14.07 11.21
CA THR A 32 -3.18 -13.00 12.16
C THR A 32 -3.22 -11.67 11.43
N GLU A 33 -4.07 -10.75 11.88
CA GLU A 33 -4.10 -9.41 11.34
C GLU A 33 -2.86 -8.63 11.77
N ILE A 34 -2.20 -7.99 10.80
CA ILE A 34 -1.03 -7.14 11.03
C ILE A 34 -1.39 -5.75 10.54
N SER A 35 -1.64 -4.83 11.47
CA SER A 35 -2.01 -3.46 11.11
C SER A 35 -0.83 -2.75 10.43
N PRO A 36 -1.01 -2.19 9.21
CA PRO A 36 0.03 -1.44 8.55
C PRO A 36 0.31 -0.12 9.28
N LYS A 37 1.50 0.43 9.05
CA LYS A 37 1.89 1.77 9.49
C LYS A 37 2.43 2.54 8.29
N LEU A 38 2.42 3.87 8.37
CA LEU A 38 3.15 4.68 7.41
C LEU A 38 4.64 4.32 7.51
N ALA A 39 5.28 4.13 6.37
CA ALA A 39 6.72 3.97 6.32
C ALA A 39 7.41 5.29 6.66
N GLU A 40 8.54 5.19 7.37
CA GLU A 40 9.47 6.29 7.52
C GLU A 40 10.23 6.51 6.20
N ASP A 41 10.72 7.72 5.95
CA ASP A 41 11.47 8.04 4.73
C ASP A 41 12.69 7.12 4.59
N GLU A 42 13.40 6.83 5.68
CA GLU A 42 14.58 5.95 5.68
C GLU A 42 14.25 4.55 5.15
N GLN A 43 13.05 4.03 5.41
CA GLN A 43 12.62 2.72 4.92
C GLN A 43 12.43 2.73 3.41
N THR A 44 11.86 3.80 2.87
CA THR A 44 11.66 3.98 1.42
C THR A 44 12.99 4.22 0.71
N LEU A 45 13.91 4.95 1.35
CA LEU A 45 15.23 5.29 0.83
C LEU A 45 16.22 4.12 0.83
N LEU A 46 15.89 2.96 1.42
CA LEU A 46 16.70 1.75 1.27
C LEU A 46 16.81 1.31 -0.21
N ILE A 47 15.80 1.62 -1.02
CA ILE A 47 15.72 1.20 -2.43
C ILE A 47 15.62 2.40 -3.37
N HIS A 48 14.87 3.44 -3.00
CA HIS A 48 14.61 4.59 -3.86
C HIS A 48 15.55 5.76 -3.57
N SER A 49 15.81 6.60 -4.57
CA SER A 49 16.60 7.82 -4.37
C SER A 49 15.79 8.93 -3.70
N PRO A 50 16.45 9.87 -3.00
CA PRO A 50 15.79 11.05 -2.42
C PRO A 50 15.02 11.88 -3.47
N GLU A 51 15.54 11.99 -4.69
CA GLU A 51 14.89 12.72 -5.78
C GLU A 51 13.59 12.03 -6.21
N TYR A 52 13.58 10.70 -6.25
CA TYR A 52 12.38 9.94 -6.57
C TYR A 52 11.34 10.07 -5.45
N LEU A 53 11.75 9.93 -4.19
CA LEU A 53 10.85 10.13 -3.05
C LEU A 53 10.20 11.52 -3.12
N LYS A 54 11.01 12.57 -3.30
CA LYS A 54 10.51 13.94 -3.48
C LYS A 54 9.54 14.08 -4.65
N LYS A 55 9.82 13.43 -5.79
CA LYS A 55 8.91 13.43 -6.96
C LYS A 55 7.54 12.84 -6.60
N ILE A 56 7.50 11.72 -5.87
CA ILE A 56 6.25 11.06 -5.49
C ILE A 56 5.52 11.86 -4.40
N THR A 57 6.22 12.36 -3.38
CA THR A 57 5.64 13.25 -2.35
C THR A 57 5.00 14.49 -2.97
N ALA A 58 5.57 15.04 -4.05
CA ALA A 58 4.99 16.18 -4.77
C ALA A 58 3.66 15.85 -5.51
N THR A 59 3.25 14.58 -5.55
CA THR A 59 1.92 14.18 -6.04
C THR A 59 0.85 14.17 -4.94
N LYS A 60 1.25 14.28 -3.67
CA LYS A 60 0.34 14.39 -2.53
C LYS A 60 -0.62 15.58 -2.73
N ASP A 61 -1.86 15.40 -2.30
CA ASP A 61 -2.93 16.40 -2.37
C ASP A 61 -3.33 16.86 -3.78
N ARG A 62 -2.79 16.22 -4.84
CA ARG A 62 -3.23 16.44 -6.22
C ARG A 62 -4.30 15.42 -6.59
N ASP A 63 -5.44 15.88 -7.07
CA ASP A 63 -6.56 15.01 -7.45
C ASP A 63 -6.18 13.95 -8.50
N HIS A 64 -5.27 14.31 -9.41
CA HIS A 64 -4.75 13.42 -10.43
C HIS A 64 -3.34 13.81 -10.90
N CYS A 65 -2.45 12.83 -11.01
CA CYS A 65 -1.13 12.97 -11.65
C CYS A 65 -0.74 11.68 -12.38
N ALA A 66 -0.41 11.78 -13.67
CA ALA A 66 0.18 10.67 -14.42
C ALA A 66 1.68 10.60 -14.15
N LEU A 67 2.17 9.45 -13.68
CA LEU A 67 3.61 9.15 -13.55
C LEU A 67 4.17 8.49 -14.82
N THR A 68 3.35 7.63 -15.42
CA THR A 68 3.54 6.95 -16.71
C THR A 68 2.15 6.84 -17.38
N PRO A 69 2.04 6.37 -18.64
CA PRO A 69 0.73 6.19 -19.29
C PRO A 69 -0.22 5.22 -18.56
N ASP A 70 0.31 4.31 -17.77
CA ASP A 70 -0.42 3.24 -17.05
C ASP A 70 -0.34 3.38 -15.52
N THR A 71 0.31 4.42 -15.00
CA THR A 71 0.44 4.64 -13.55
C THR A 71 0.03 6.06 -13.20
N HIS A 72 -1.09 6.15 -12.49
CA HIS A 72 -1.68 7.41 -12.04
C HIS A 72 -1.70 7.47 -10.52
N THR A 73 -1.59 8.67 -9.97
CA THR A 73 -1.77 8.95 -8.56
C THR A 73 -2.93 9.91 -8.34
N CYS A 74 -3.58 9.78 -7.19
CA CYS A 74 -4.56 10.71 -6.65
C CYS A 74 -4.06 11.25 -5.30
N ALA A 75 -4.81 12.15 -4.67
CA ALA A 75 -4.41 12.83 -3.45
C ALA A 75 -4.00 11.86 -2.32
N ALA A 76 -4.64 10.69 -2.24
CA ALA A 76 -4.38 9.66 -1.23
C ALA A 76 -3.28 8.65 -1.62
N SER A 77 -2.78 8.67 -2.85
CA SER A 77 -1.82 7.65 -3.34
C SER A 77 -0.53 7.62 -2.56
N TYR A 78 0.03 8.79 -2.21
CA TYR A 78 1.30 8.85 -1.49
C TYR A 78 1.20 8.18 -0.12
N ASP A 79 0.20 8.58 0.69
CA ASP A 79 -0.01 8.01 2.02
C ASP A 79 -0.38 6.52 1.94
N THR A 80 -1.15 6.10 0.91
CA THR A 80 -1.46 4.68 0.67
C THR A 80 -0.21 3.88 0.30
N ALA A 81 0.71 4.44 -0.49
CA ALA A 81 1.98 3.80 -0.82
C ALA A 81 2.88 3.64 0.42
N LEU A 82 2.90 4.64 1.30
CA LEU A 82 3.61 4.54 2.59
C LEU A 82 3.01 3.45 3.48
N LEU A 83 1.68 3.29 3.52
CA LEU A 83 1.03 2.19 4.23
C LEU A 83 1.41 0.82 3.66
N ALA A 84 1.52 0.70 2.33
CA ALA A 84 1.96 -0.55 1.69
C ALA A 84 3.41 -0.91 2.06
N VAL A 85 4.33 0.05 2.01
CA VAL A 85 5.73 -0.14 2.42
C VAL A 85 5.80 -0.49 3.91
N GLY A 86 5.18 0.32 4.77
CA GLY A 86 5.26 0.11 6.22
C GLY A 86 4.53 -1.16 6.67
N GLY A 87 3.47 -1.58 5.98
CA GLY A 87 2.82 -2.87 6.15
C GLY A 87 3.76 -4.06 5.93
N LEU A 88 4.61 -4.00 4.89
CA LEU A 88 5.65 -5.02 4.67
C LEU A 88 6.66 -5.06 5.83
N PHE A 89 7.09 -3.90 6.33
CA PHE A 89 7.97 -3.85 7.50
C PHE A 89 7.31 -4.39 8.77
N GLN A 90 6.02 -4.11 8.99
CA GLN A 90 5.28 -4.70 10.11
C GLN A 90 5.20 -6.22 9.97
N ALA A 91 4.95 -6.75 8.77
CA ALA A 91 4.89 -8.18 8.51
C ALA A 91 6.22 -8.89 8.83
N ILE A 92 7.35 -8.36 8.34
CA ILE A 92 8.70 -8.91 8.64
C ILE A 92 8.99 -8.85 10.14
N SER A 93 8.56 -7.77 10.81
CA SER A 93 8.76 -7.62 12.25
C SER A 93 7.94 -8.64 13.05
N ALA A 94 6.71 -8.93 12.60
CA ALA A 94 5.81 -9.90 13.19
C ALA A 94 6.21 -11.36 12.90
N GLU A 95 6.91 -11.64 11.80
CA GLU A 95 7.41 -12.98 11.48
C GLU A 95 8.24 -13.58 12.64
N LYS A 96 9.04 -12.74 13.31
CA LYS A 96 9.83 -13.14 14.49
C LYS A 96 8.99 -13.55 15.70
N LEU A 97 7.71 -13.20 15.72
CA LEU A 97 6.74 -13.58 16.75
C LEU A 97 5.95 -14.84 16.38
N ILE A 98 5.80 -15.15 15.09
CA ILE A 98 4.98 -16.27 14.58
C ILE A 98 5.78 -17.57 14.46
N THR A 99 7.10 -17.48 14.27
CA THR A 99 8.01 -18.65 14.13
C THR A 99 8.66 -19.10 15.45
N ARG A 100 8.18 -18.61 16.59
CA ARG A 100 8.56 -19.08 17.94
C ARG A 100 7.45 -19.90 18.56
#